data_AF-A0A2H6N711-F1
#
_entry.id   AF-A0A2H6N711-F1
#
_cell.length_a   1.000
_cell.length_b   1.000
_cell.length_c   1.000
_cell.angle_alpha   90.00
_cell.angle_beta   90.00
_cell.angle_gamma   90.00
#
_symmetry.space_group_name_H-M   'P 1'
#
loop_
_entity.id
_entity.type
_entity.pdbx_description
1 polymer ?
#
loop_
_entity_poly.entity_id
_entity_poly.type
_entity_poly.pdbx_seq_one_letter_code
_entity_poly.pdbx_strand_id
1 'polypeptide(L)'
;KEYIPPLIWGKSGHIQTALYGKMGRVGSPHPYGLRKYLTMADGATATFDLFEPLTENSSKEDITMVICPGIANHSEKQYIRTFVDYAQKKGYRCAVLNHLGALPN
;
A
#
# COMPACT_ATOMS: atom_id res chain seq x y z
N LYS A 1 28.62 26.20 -17.27
CA LYS A 1 28.85 25.92 -15.83
C LYS A 1 28.89 24.42 -15.65
N GLU A 2 29.89 23.90 -14.97
CA GLU A 2 30.02 22.47 -14.70
C GLU A 2 29.03 22.04 -13.61
N TYR A 3 28.37 20.90 -13.81
CA TYR A 3 27.39 20.38 -12.85
C TYR A 3 28.09 19.88 -11.60
N ILE A 4 27.71 20.40 -10.42
CA ILE A 4 28.24 19.94 -9.13
C ILE A 4 27.17 19.07 -8.49
N PRO A 5 27.35 17.74 -8.44
CA PRO A 5 26.35 16.87 -7.87
C PRO A 5 26.19 17.09 -6.36
N PRO A 6 24.95 17.06 -5.82
CA PRO A 6 24.73 17.03 -4.38
C PRO A 6 25.41 15.79 -3.78
N LEU A 7 26.00 15.91 -2.58
CA LEU A 7 26.92 14.94 -1.96
C LEU A 7 26.59 13.45 -2.19
N ILE A 8 25.90 12.79 -1.25
CA ILE A 8 25.58 11.35 -1.38
C ILE A 8 24.59 11.12 -2.53
N TRP A 9 23.75 12.12 -2.81
CA TRP A 9 22.63 12.09 -3.75
C TRP A 9 23.00 12.25 -5.23
N GLY A 10 24.26 12.56 -5.54
CA GLY A 10 24.73 12.76 -6.90
C GLY A 10 26.14 12.24 -7.16
N LYS A 11 26.87 11.78 -6.13
CA LYS A 11 28.19 11.15 -6.29
C LYS A 11 28.13 9.63 -6.46
N SER A 12 27.10 8.95 -5.96
CA SER A 12 26.95 7.49 -6.14
C SER A 12 25.49 7.03 -6.02
N GLY A 13 24.89 6.68 -7.16
CA GLY A 13 23.53 6.13 -7.21
C GLY A 13 23.38 4.79 -6.49
N HIS A 14 24.47 4.00 -6.35
CA HIS A 14 24.45 2.74 -5.61
C HIS A 14 24.31 2.96 -4.10
N ILE A 15 25.08 3.91 -3.54
CA ILE A 15 25.00 4.25 -2.11
C ILE A 15 23.63 4.84 -1.81
N GLN A 16 23.13 5.75 -2.66
CA GLN A 16 21.78 6.28 -2.56
C GLN A 16 20.74 5.16 -2.51
N THR A 17 20.78 4.22 -3.46
CA THR A 17 19.82 3.11 -3.53
C THR A 17 19.90 2.20 -2.30
N ALA A 18 21.12 1.88 -1.84
CA ALA A 18 21.32 1.07 -0.64
C ALA A 18 20.79 1.77 0.63
N LEU A 19 21.04 3.07 0.77
CA LEU A 19 20.58 3.86 1.90
C LEU A 19 19.05 3.98 1.91
N TYR A 20 18.46 4.32 0.76
CA TYR A 20 17.00 4.47 0.62
C TYR A 20 16.27 3.14 0.80
N GLY A 21 16.85 2.05 0.29
CA GLY A 21 16.33 0.69 0.44
C GLY A 21 16.27 0.21 1.89
N LYS A 22 17.11 0.78 2.77
CA LYS A 22 17.09 0.53 4.22
C LYS A 22 16.23 1.53 4.99
N MET A 23 16.42 2.84 4.79
CA MET A 23 15.72 3.88 5.54
C MET A 23 14.23 3.96 5.21
N GLY A 24 13.84 3.78 3.94
CA GLY A 24 12.44 3.87 3.50
C GLY A 24 11.55 2.70 3.97
N ARG A 25 12.12 1.71 4.67
CA ARG A 25 11.44 0.49 5.12
C ARG A 25 11.27 0.39 6.63
N VAL A 26 11.76 1.37 7.39
CA VAL A 26 11.67 1.37 8.87
C VAL A 26 10.31 1.87 9.31
N GLY A 27 9.64 1.12 10.20
CA GLY A 27 8.42 1.58 10.86
C GLY A 27 7.15 1.56 10.00
N SER A 28 7.08 0.73 8.95
CA SER A 28 5.84 0.54 8.18
C SER A 28 4.69 0.18 9.12
N PRO A 29 3.52 0.83 8.98
CA PRO A 29 2.35 0.49 9.77
C PRO A 29 1.85 -0.92 9.43
N HIS A 30 1.03 -1.46 10.33
CA HIS A 30 0.40 -2.78 10.19
C HIS A 30 -1.11 -2.61 10.39
N PRO A 31 -1.81 -1.97 9.44
CA PRO A 31 -3.25 -1.82 9.54
C PRO A 31 -3.92 -3.20 9.56
N TYR A 32 -4.96 -3.35 10.38
CA TYR A 32 -5.74 -4.58 10.44
C TYR A 32 -6.75 -4.61 9.29
N GLY A 33 -6.59 -5.58 8.39
CA GLY A 33 -7.49 -5.82 7.27
C GLY A 33 -8.18 -7.18 7.40
N LEU A 34 -9.49 -7.21 7.18
CA LEU A 34 -10.27 -8.44 7.13
C LEU A 34 -10.29 -8.99 5.71
N ARG A 35 -9.75 -10.20 5.51
CA ARG A 35 -9.75 -10.86 4.20
C ARG A 35 -11.15 -11.24 3.77
N LYS A 36 -11.48 -10.87 2.54
CA LYS A 36 -12.73 -11.18 1.85
C LYS A 36 -12.42 -12.00 0.60
N TYR A 37 -13.35 -12.90 0.29
CA TYR A 37 -13.31 -13.79 -0.85
C TYR A 37 -14.58 -13.57 -1.66
N LEU A 38 -14.44 -13.38 -2.97
CA LEU A 38 -15.53 -13.16 -3.89
C LEU A 38 -15.38 -14.12 -5.08
N THR A 39 -16.37 -14.98 -5.27
CA THR A 39 -16.43 -15.83 -6.47
C THR A 39 -16.87 -14.99 -7.66
N MET A 40 -16.11 -15.05 -8.75
CA MET A 40 -16.32 -14.29 -9.96
C MET A 40 -17.10 -15.10 -11.00
N ALA A 41 -17.63 -14.42 -12.02
CA ALA A 41 -18.48 -15.04 -13.05
C ALA A 41 -17.75 -16.12 -13.87
N ASP A 42 -16.42 -16.02 -13.97
CA ASP A 42 -15.55 -17.00 -14.62
C ASP A 42 -15.15 -18.18 -13.70
N GLY A 43 -15.67 -18.21 -12.46
CA GLY A 43 -15.35 -19.22 -11.45
C GLY A 43 -14.06 -18.95 -10.67
N ALA A 44 -13.31 -17.90 -11.00
CA ALA A 44 -12.14 -17.51 -10.22
C ALA A 44 -12.54 -16.93 -8.85
N THR A 45 -11.63 -16.97 -7.89
CA THR A 45 -11.79 -16.31 -6.58
C THR A 45 -10.97 -15.03 -6.55
N ALA A 46 -11.66 -13.88 -6.51
CA ALA A 46 -11.02 -12.61 -6.18
C ALA A 46 -10.89 -12.49 -4.66
N THR A 47 -9.71 -12.12 -4.17
CA THR A 47 -9.48 -11.87 -2.75
C THR A 47 -9.07 -10.42 -2.53
N PHE A 48 -9.52 -9.84 -1.43
CA PHE A 48 -9.17 -8.47 -1.05
C PHE A 48 -9.22 -8.34 0.47
N ASP A 49 -8.44 -7.40 1.01
CA ASP A 49 -8.53 -7.08 2.43
C ASP A 49 -9.31 -5.78 2.63
N LEU A 50 -10.26 -5.82 3.55
CA LEU A 50 -11.10 -4.67 3.92
C LEU A 50 -10.58 -4.05 5.22
N PHE A 51 -10.30 -2.76 5.19
CA PHE A 51 -9.77 -1.97 6.30
C PHE A 51 -10.80 -0.89 6.66
N GLU A 52 -11.30 -0.93 7.89
CA GLU A 52 -12.29 0.05 8.37
C GLU A 52 -11.66 1.41 8.66
N PRO A 53 -12.39 2.53 8.51
CA PRO A 53 -11.88 3.84 8.87
C PRO A 53 -11.54 3.91 10.37
N LEU A 54 -10.48 4.65 10.72
CA LEU A 54 -10.07 4.85 12.11
C LEU A 54 -10.65 6.13 12.73
N THR A 55 -11.20 7.01 11.89
CA THR A 55 -11.83 8.27 12.27
C THR A 55 -13.04 8.52 11.38
N GLU A 56 -13.90 9.47 11.74
CA GLU A 56 -14.93 9.93 10.80
C GLU A 56 -14.31 10.69 9.62
N ASN A 57 -14.93 10.56 8.45
CA ASN A 57 -14.55 11.33 7.27
C ASN A 57 -14.96 12.80 7.44
N SER A 58 -14.14 13.74 6.96
CA SER A 58 -14.48 15.17 7.01
C SER A 58 -15.76 15.53 6.22
N SER A 59 -16.09 14.75 5.18
CA SER A 59 -17.33 14.89 4.41
C SER A 59 -18.56 14.29 5.11
N LYS A 60 -18.36 13.51 6.18
CA LYS A 60 -19.39 12.68 6.84
C LYS A 60 -20.03 11.62 5.94
N GLU A 61 -19.47 11.38 4.76
CA GLU A 61 -19.91 10.31 3.87
C GLU A 61 -19.19 9.00 4.20
N ASP A 62 -19.86 7.88 3.93
CA ASP A 62 -19.23 6.54 3.99
C ASP A 62 -18.52 6.24 2.67
N ILE A 63 -17.25 6.65 2.58
CA ILE A 63 -16.45 6.51 1.37
C ILE A 63 -15.54 5.29 1.49
N THR A 64 -15.66 4.39 0.51
CA THR A 64 -14.76 3.24 0.35
C THR A 64 -13.83 3.43 -0.84
N MET A 65 -12.52 3.46 -0.58
CA MET A 65 -11.48 3.45 -1.61
C MET A 65 -11.19 2.02 -2.05
N VAL A 66 -11.41 1.73 -3.33
CA VAL A 66 -11.01 0.46 -3.95
C VAL A 66 -9.61 0.62 -4.54
N ILE A 67 -8.66 -0.14 -4.02
CA ILE A 67 -7.24 -0.01 -4.32
C ILE A 67 -6.78 -1.24 -5.08
N CYS A 68 -6.24 -1.02 -6.29
CA CYS A 68 -5.64 -2.05 -7.11
C CYS A 68 -4.11 -1.90 -7.07
N PRO A 69 -3.38 -2.79 -6.36
CA PRO A 69 -1.92 -2.79 -6.39
C PRO A 69 -1.38 -3.06 -7.79
N GLY A 70 -0.12 -2.69 -8.02
CA GLY A 70 0.60 -3.10 -9.24
C GLY A 70 0.66 -4.62 -9.40
N ILE A 71 1.01 -5.08 -10.59
CA ILE A 71 1.03 -6.52 -10.95
C ILE A 71 1.75 -7.34 -9.87
N ALA A 72 1.14 -8.47 -9.48
CA ALA A 72 1.65 -9.41 -8.49
C ALA A 72 1.88 -8.83 -7.07
N ASN A 73 1.25 -7.70 -6.72
CA ASN A 73 1.23 -7.18 -5.35
C ASN A 73 -0.07 -7.52 -4.61
N HIS A 74 -0.12 -7.12 -3.35
CA HIS A 74 -1.19 -7.44 -2.41
C HIS A 74 -1.21 -6.42 -1.26
N SER A 75 -2.22 -6.53 -0.41
CA SER A 75 -2.48 -5.68 0.75
C SER A 75 -1.30 -5.55 1.73
N GLU A 76 -0.56 -6.64 1.97
CA GLU A 76 0.50 -6.68 2.99
C GLU A 76 1.84 -6.05 2.53
N LYS A 77 1.89 -5.48 1.32
CA LYS A 77 3.08 -4.75 0.83
C LYS A 77 3.23 -3.43 1.58
N GLN A 78 4.48 -3.05 1.90
CA GLN A 78 4.75 -1.87 2.75
C GLN A 78 4.14 -0.58 2.19
N TYR A 79 4.28 -0.31 0.89
CA TYR A 79 3.73 0.91 0.29
C TYR A 79 2.19 0.96 0.37
N ILE A 80 1.54 -0.21 0.25
CA ILE A 80 0.09 -0.34 0.42
C ILE A 80 -0.29 -0.09 1.87
N ARG A 81 0.38 -0.74 2.83
CA ARG A 81 0.11 -0.55 4.25
C ARG A 81 0.26 0.91 4.69
N THR A 82 1.30 1.59 4.22
CA THR A 82 1.49 3.02 4.48
C THR A 82 0.36 3.87 3.92
N PHE A 83 -0.09 3.59 2.70
CA PHE A 83 -1.22 4.30 2.09
C PHE A 83 -2.52 4.05 2.85
N VAL A 84 -2.82 2.78 3.15
CA VAL A 84 -4.03 2.37 3.88
C VAL A 84 -4.08 2.98 5.27
N ASP A 85 -2.99 2.93 6.03
CA ASP A 85 -2.91 3.58 7.36
C ASP A 85 -3.21 5.08 7.28
N TYR A 86 -2.65 5.77 6.28
CA TYR A 86 -2.93 7.18 6.07
C TYR A 86 -4.40 7.43 5.72
N ALA A 87 -4.97 6.64 4.80
CA ALA A 87 -6.35 6.77 4.37
C ALA A 87 -7.35 6.48 5.50
N GLN A 88 -7.12 5.44 6.30
CA GLN A 88 -7.94 5.11 7.46
C GLN A 88 -7.97 6.24 8.49
N LYS A 89 -6.83 6.91 8.74
CA LYS A 89 -6.71 8.09 9.62
C LYS A 89 -7.39 9.35 9.06
N LYS A 90 -7.82 9.31 7.80
CA LYS A 90 -8.63 10.34 7.15
C LYS A 90 -10.11 9.94 7.03
N GLY A 91 -10.48 8.81 7.63
CA GLY A 91 -11.84 8.29 7.66
C GLY A 91 -12.30 7.64 6.37
N TYR A 92 -11.38 7.06 5.59
CA TYR A 92 -11.73 6.24 4.43
C TYR A 92 -11.70 4.76 4.79
N ARG A 93 -12.73 4.02 4.39
CA ARG A 93 -12.66 2.56 4.31
C ARG A 93 -11.80 2.19 3.10
N CYS A 94 -10.94 1.19 3.22
CA CYS A 94 -10.10 0.75 2.12
C CYS A 94 -10.39 -0.71 1.78
N ALA A 95 -10.63 -1.02 0.51
CA ALA A 95 -10.70 -2.38 -0.02
C ALA A 95 -9.51 -2.59 -0.96
N VAL A 96 -8.54 -3.42 -0.55
CA VAL A 96 -7.32 -3.63 -1.33
C VAL A 96 -7.35 -5.00 -2.00
N LEU A 97 -7.32 -5.01 -3.33
CA LEU A 97 -7.21 -6.23 -4.12
C LEU A 97 -5.92 -6.98 -3.81
N ASN A 98 -6.03 -8.29 -3.63
CA ASN A 98 -4.91 -9.22 -3.60
C ASN A 98 -4.86 -9.94 -4.95
N HIS A 99 -3.78 -9.73 -5.72
CA HIS A 99 -3.61 -10.43 -6.99
C HIS A 99 -3.56 -11.94 -6.78
N LEU A 100 -4.08 -12.69 -7.76
CA LEU A 100 -4.10 -14.15 -7.70
C LEU A 100 -2.68 -14.71 -7.49
N GLY A 101 -2.53 -15.57 -6.49
CA GLY A 101 -1.24 -16.18 -6.13
C GLY A 101 -0.26 -15.25 -5.40
N ALA A 102 -0.62 -13.99 -5.10
CA ALA A 102 0.25 -13.05 -4.42
C ALA A 102 0.32 -13.26 -2.90
N LEU A 103 -0.67 -13.92 -2.32
CA LEU A 103 -0.75 -14.30 -0.90
C LEU A 103 -1.15 -15.77 -0.75
N PRO A 104 -0.70 -16.45 0.31
CA PRO A 104 -1.24 -17.75 0.67
C PRO A 104 -2.71 -17.61 1.07
N ASN A 105 -3.50 -18.63 0.73
CA ASN A 105 -4.89 -18.76 1.18
C ASN A 105 -4.94 -19.19 2.65
#